data_AF-N1U3F2-F1
#
_entry.id   AF-N1U3F2-F1
#
_cell.length_a   1.000
_cell.length_b   1.000
_cell.length_c   1.000
_cell.angle_alpha   90.00
_cell.angle_beta   90.00
_cell.angle_gamma   90.00
#
_symmetry.space_group_name_H-M   'P 1'
#
loop_
_entity.id
_entity.type
_entity.pdbx_description
1 polymer ?
#
loop_
_entity_poly.entity_id
_entity_poly.type
_entity_poly.pdbx_seq_one_letter_code
_entity_poly.pdbx_strand_id
1 'polypeptide(L)'
;MNIDERGIERIIRHLWEMQKNHFDYYFFDENCSFRILTLLDVGDPELRLSDRKKFLVQPADTIKLIAAQKNLLSEVKFRPSIVERYRQKYGFLDESERELLRKVVKDDADVGRDLSENRRAILYDAAIDYLLVKKSMEKGILDEKDKERYYKYNSLRGDPGNLLKLNGYYFPPTASNPLLGHDPSQVMVSAGNSSNGAFGEFAFRPVLRDFTDSYPGYSPYNQLFF
;
A
#
# COMPACT_ATOMS: atom_id res chain seq x y z
N MET A 1 17.45 -4.76 -5.14
CA MET A 1 17.17 -5.48 -6.41
C MET A 1 18.51 -5.71 -7.07
N ASN A 2 18.73 -6.89 -7.63
CA ASN A 2 20.02 -7.33 -8.14
C ASN A 2 19.96 -7.40 -9.67
N ILE A 3 20.15 -6.24 -10.30
CA ILE A 3 20.31 -6.09 -11.74
C ILE A 3 21.75 -5.63 -11.95
N ASP A 4 22.47 -6.22 -12.90
CA ASP A 4 23.85 -5.85 -13.19
C ASP A 4 23.95 -4.44 -13.80
N GLU A 5 25.15 -3.87 -13.81
CA GLU A 5 25.38 -2.50 -14.29
C GLU A 5 24.92 -2.29 -15.74
N ARG A 6 25.13 -3.30 -16.60
CA ARG A 6 24.66 -3.30 -18.00
C ARG A 6 23.13 -3.31 -18.07
N GLY A 7 22.47 -4.07 -17.21
CA GLY A 7 21.02 -4.07 -17.07
C GLY A 7 20.46 -2.71 -16.67
N ILE A 8 21.10 -2.05 -15.72
CA ILE A 8 20.73 -0.68 -15.32
C ILE A 8 20.89 0.30 -16.49
N GLU A 9 21.99 0.19 -17.25
CA GLU A 9 22.21 1.05 -18.42
C GLU A 9 21.12 0.84 -19.49
N ARG A 10 20.72 -0.41 -19.75
CA ARG A 10 19.59 -0.73 -20.65
C ARG A 10 18.30 -0.08 -20.18
N ILE A 11 17.98 -0.17 -18.89
CA ILE A 11 16.79 0.47 -18.30
C ILE A 11 16.83 1.98 -18.52
N ILE A 12 17.96 2.65 -18.25
CA ILE A 12 18.10 4.10 -18.41
C ILE A 12 17.88 4.52 -19.88
N ARG A 13 18.52 3.82 -20.81
CA ARG A 13 18.37 4.08 -22.26
C ARG A 13 16.92 3.90 -22.70
N HIS A 14 16.26 2.83 -22.24
CA HIS A 14 14.87 2.56 -22.54
C HIS A 14 13.94 3.65 -21.98
N LEU A 15 14.13 4.08 -20.74
CA LEU A 15 13.34 5.19 -20.17
C LEU A 15 13.50 6.49 -20.97
N TRP A 16 14.70 6.73 -21.52
CA TRP A 16 14.96 7.89 -22.37
C TRP A 16 14.22 7.80 -23.71
N GLU A 17 14.21 6.63 -24.35
CA GLU A 17 13.41 6.37 -25.56
C GLU A 17 11.90 6.53 -25.30
N MET A 18 11.44 6.06 -24.15
CA MET A 18 10.01 6.06 -23.79
C MET A 18 9.48 7.43 -23.35
N GLN A 19 10.33 8.41 -23.06
CA GLN A 19 9.91 9.73 -22.56
C GLN A 19 8.91 10.45 -23.49
N LYS A 20 8.97 10.17 -24.80
CA LYS A 20 8.10 10.80 -25.80
C LYS A 20 6.94 9.90 -26.25
N ASN A 21 6.86 8.67 -25.73
CA ASN A 21 5.81 7.73 -26.11
C ASN A 21 4.59 7.86 -25.19
N HIS A 22 3.42 7.72 -25.79
CA HIS A 22 2.16 7.53 -25.07
C HIS A 22 1.84 6.04 -25.01
N PHE A 23 1.27 5.59 -23.89
CA PHE A 23 0.72 4.24 -23.76
C PHE A 23 -0.76 4.36 -23.48
N ASP A 24 -1.54 3.63 -24.25
CA ASP A 24 -2.92 3.37 -23.88
C ASP A 24 -2.96 2.58 -22.57
N TYR A 25 -3.84 2.98 -21.68
CA TYR A 25 -4.01 2.34 -20.37
C TYR A 25 -5.23 1.43 -20.41
N TYR A 26 -4.99 0.13 -20.28
CA TYR A 26 -6.03 -0.87 -20.14
C TYR A 26 -5.97 -1.48 -18.74
N PHE A 27 -7.10 -1.44 -18.02
CA PHE A 27 -7.15 -1.76 -16.60
C PHE A 27 -6.72 -3.22 -16.31
N PHE A 28 -7.15 -4.16 -17.14
CA PHE A 28 -6.97 -5.59 -16.89
C PHE A 28 -5.58 -6.10 -17.27
N ASP A 29 -4.91 -5.52 -18.25
CA ASP A 29 -3.66 -6.02 -18.82
C ASP A 29 -2.58 -4.93 -18.87
N GLU A 30 -2.75 -3.87 -19.66
CA GLU A 30 -1.69 -2.89 -19.96
C GLU A 30 -1.60 -1.74 -18.96
N ASN A 31 -1.79 -2.05 -17.67
CA ASN A 31 -1.70 -1.09 -16.59
C ASN A 31 -0.25 -0.83 -16.16
N CYS A 32 -0.06 0.08 -15.20
CA CYS A 32 1.27 0.45 -14.69
C CYS A 32 2.09 -0.75 -14.20
N SER A 33 1.44 -1.79 -13.66
CA SER A 33 2.15 -2.97 -13.18
C SER A 33 2.76 -3.77 -14.32
N PHE A 34 2.07 -3.87 -15.46
CA PHE A 34 2.62 -4.49 -16.66
C PHE A 34 3.84 -3.72 -17.16
N ARG A 35 3.75 -2.39 -17.20
CA ARG A 35 4.87 -1.52 -17.62
C ARG A 35 6.10 -1.68 -16.72
N ILE A 36 5.89 -1.93 -15.41
CA ILE A 36 6.99 -2.26 -14.49
C ILE A 36 7.61 -3.62 -14.84
N LEU A 37 6.81 -4.65 -15.12
CA LEU A 37 7.34 -5.96 -15.52
C LEU A 37 8.17 -5.87 -16.80
N THR A 38 7.67 -5.16 -17.83
CA THR A 38 8.42 -4.97 -19.07
C THR A 38 9.72 -4.20 -18.85
N LEU A 39 9.74 -3.23 -17.94
CA LEU A 39 10.95 -2.48 -17.61
C LEU A 39 12.00 -3.37 -16.91
N LEU A 40 11.55 -4.28 -16.05
CA LEU A 40 12.43 -5.26 -15.42
C LEU A 40 13.00 -6.24 -16.46
N ASP A 41 12.21 -6.67 -17.44
CA ASP A 41 12.67 -7.50 -18.56
C ASP A 41 13.67 -6.78 -19.46
N VAL A 42 13.61 -5.45 -19.58
CA VAL A 42 14.68 -4.67 -20.24
C VAL A 42 16.00 -4.75 -19.46
N GLY A 43 15.91 -4.69 -18.13
CA GLY A 43 17.07 -4.79 -17.23
C GLY A 43 17.70 -6.17 -17.21
N ASP A 44 16.88 -7.22 -17.30
CA ASP A 44 17.30 -8.60 -17.42
C ASP A 44 16.30 -9.40 -18.29
N PRO A 45 16.58 -9.56 -19.60
CA PRO A 45 15.69 -10.24 -20.54
C PRO A 45 15.38 -11.69 -20.22
N GLU A 46 16.20 -12.35 -19.40
CA GLU A 46 15.99 -13.74 -19.02
C GLU A 46 14.85 -13.91 -18.00
N LEU A 47 14.44 -12.85 -17.31
CA LEU A 47 13.34 -12.91 -16.33
C LEU A 47 12.00 -13.25 -17.00
N ARG A 48 11.75 -12.67 -18.19
CA ARG A 48 10.53 -12.84 -18.99
C ARG A 48 9.25 -12.69 -18.15
N LEU A 49 9.20 -11.66 -17.31
CA LEU A 49 8.11 -11.42 -16.37
C LEU A 49 6.82 -11.02 -17.09
N SER A 50 6.90 -10.17 -18.11
CA SER A 50 5.73 -9.72 -18.87
C SER A 50 5.05 -10.89 -19.58
N ASP A 51 5.82 -11.87 -20.05
CA ASP A 51 5.32 -13.07 -20.73
C ASP A 51 4.45 -13.96 -19.83
N ARG A 52 4.59 -13.83 -18.50
CA ARG A 52 3.88 -14.67 -17.51
C ARG A 52 2.49 -14.12 -17.15
N LYS A 53 2.13 -12.92 -17.61
CA LYS A 53 0.84 -12.26 -17.31
C LYS A 53 0.20 -11.69 -18.59
N LYS A 54 -0.28 -12.59 -19.46
CA LYS A 54 -0.81 -12.23 -20.81
C LYS A 54 -2.28 -11.80 -20.85
N PHE A 55 -3.09 -12.29 -19.91
CA PHE A 55 -4.55 -12.07 -19.93
C PHE A 55 -5.02 -11.12 -18.84
N LEU A 56 -4.28 -11.09 -17.73
CA LEU A 56 -4.62 -10.30 -16.56
C LEU A 56 -3.36 -9.94 -15.79
N VAL A 57 -3.20 -8.67 -15.50
CA VAL A 57 -2.07 -8.10 -14.76
C VAL A 57 -2.61 -7.40 -13.51
N GLN A 58 -2.84 -8.17 -12.45
CA GLN A 58 -3.19 -7.59 -11.16
C GLN A 58 -1.94 -7.06 -10.44
N PRO A 59 -1.94 -5.82 -9.91
CA PRO A 59 -0.78 -5.25 -9.24
C PRO A 59 -0.22 -6.07 -8.07
N ALA A 60 -1.09 -6.67 -7.24
CA ALA A 60 -0.62 -7.52 -6.14
C ALA A 60 0.12 -8.77 -6.64
N ASP A 61 -0.33 -9.34 -7.76
CA ASP A 61 0.28 -10.53 -8.35
C ASP A 61 1.61 -10.24 -9.01
N THR A 62 1.80 -9.06 -9.60
CA THR A 62 3.11 -8.69 -10.17
C THR A 62 4.17 -8.62 -9.08
N ILE A 63 3.80 -8.15 -7.88
CA ILE A 63 4.69 -8.16 -6.71
C ILE A 63 5.05 -9.59 -6.30
N LYS A 64 4.07 -10.50 -6.21
CA LYS A 64 4.32 -11.93 -5.93
C LYS A 64 5.22 -12.56 -7.00
N LEU A 65 4.98 -12.24 -8.27
CA LEU A 65 5.76 -12.75 -9.40
C LEU A 65 7.23 -12.31 -9.31
N ILE A 66 7.47 -11.04 -9.01
CA ILE A 66 8.82 -10.48 -8.82
C ILE A 66 9.48 -11.14 -7.60
N ALA A 67 8.74 -11.28 -6.48
CA ALA A 67 9.25 -11.89 -5.25
C ALA A 67 9.60 -13.37 -5.40
N ALA A 68 8.94 -14.09 -6.32
CA ALA A 68 9.25 -15.48 -6.63
C ALA A 68 10.54 -15.65 -7.47
N GLN A 69 11.09 -14.58 -8.06
CA GLN A 69 12.33 -14.68 -8.84
C GLN A 69 13.54 -14.86 -7.93
N LYS A 70 14.27 -15.96 -8.15
CA LYS A 70 15.50 -16.23 -7.43
C LYS A 70 16.53 -15.16 -7.74
N ASN A 71 17.21 -14.69 -6.69
CA ASN A 71 18.32 -13.72 -6.77
C ASN A 71 17.98 -12.35 -7.35
N LEU A 72 16.71 -12.02 -7.64
CA LEU A 72 16.31 -10.70 -8.16
C LEU A 72 16.15 -9.67 -7.02
N LEU A 73 15.60 -10.08 -5.89
CA LEU A 73 15.39 -9.21 -4.73
C LEU A 73 16.49 -9.42 -3.70
N SER A 74 17.11 -8.31 -3.28
CA SER A 74 18.12 -8.31 -2.21
C SER A 74 17.48 -8.25 -0.82
N GLU A 75 16.34 -7.55 -0.70
CA GLU A 75 15.60 -7.40 0.54
C GLU A 75 14.13 -7.04 0.21
N VAL A 76 13.19 -7.52 1.04
CA VAL A 76 11.77 -7.16 0.95
C VAL A 76 11.37 -6.42 2.23
N LYS A 77 10.96 -5.17 2.10
CA LYS A 77 10.45 -4.36 3.23
C LYS A 77 8.98 -4.03 3.03
N PHE A 78 8.14 -4.49 3.94
CA PHE A 78 6.75 -4.07 3.98
C PHE A 78 6.65 -2.60 4.37
N ARG A 79 5.85 -1.84 3.62
CA ARG A 79 5.51 -0.45 3.92
C ARG A 79 3.99 -0.35 4.09
N PRO A 80 3.48 -0.13 5.31
CA PRO A 80 2.04 0.01 5.52
C PRO A 80 1.52 1.24 4.79
N SER A 81 0.24 1.17 4.38
CA SER A 81 -0.44 2.31 3.80
C SER A 81 -0.50 3.46 4.82
N ILE A 82 -0.65 4.67 4.31
CA ILE A 82 -0.70 5.85 5.17
C ILE A 82 -1.93 5.87 6.09
N VAL A 83 -3.04 5.28 5.62
CA VAL A 83 -4.26 5.10 6.42
C VAL A 83 -4.00 4.15 7.59
N GLU A 84 -3.31 3.03 7.36
CA GLU A 84 -2.98 2.08 8.43
C GLU A 84 -2.00 2.67 9.44
N ARG A 85 -1.01 3.43 8.99
CA ARG A 85 -0.14 4.20 9.89
C ARG A 85 -0.92 5.19 10.74
N TYR A 86 -1.82 5.97 10.12
CA TYR A 86 -2.65 6.93 10.84
C TYR A 86 -3.52 6.23 11.89
N ARG A 87 -4.23 5.15 11.50
CA ARG A 87 -5.09 4.36 12.40
C ARG A 87 -4.32 3.82 13.60
N GLN A 88 -3.13 3.25 13.35
CA GLN A 88 -2.27 2.76 14.42
C GLN A 88 -1.92 3.89 15.38
N LYS A 89 -1.39 5.02 14.89
CA LYS A 89 -0.96 6.14 15.74
C LYS A 89 -2.13 6.76 16.49
N TYR A 90 -3.28 6.92 15.84
CA TYR A 90 -4.51 7.39 16.45
C TYR A 90 -4.98 6.48 17.59
N GLY A 91 -4.79 5.16 17.46
CA GLY A 91 -5.07 4.19 18.52
C GLY A 91 -4.23 4.35 19.78
N PHE A 92 -3.03 4.95 19.67
CA PHE A 92 -2.17 5.26 20.81
C PHE A 92 -2.47 6.61 21.48
N LEU A 93 -3.36 7.43 20.90
CA LEU A 93 -3.80 8.70 21.49
C LEU A 93 -4.94 8.44 22.48
N ASP A 94 -4.81 8.96 23.69
CA ASP A 94 -5.91 9.01 24.64
C ASP A 94 -6.95 10.07 24.22
N GLU A 95 -8.07 10.15 24.95
CA GLU A 95 -9.16 11.05 24.56
C GLU A 95 -8.74 12.53 24.64
N SER A 96 -7.91 12.92 25.60
CA SER A 96 -7.41 14.29 25.71
C SER A 96 -6.51 14.66 24.53
N GLU A 97 -5.67 13.73 24.09
CA GLU A 97 -4.74 13.93 22.98
C GLU A 97 -5.44 13.85 21.62
N ARG A 98 -6.55 13.12 21.51
CA ARG A 98 -7.42 13.19 20.33
C ARG A 98 -8.04 14.57 20.17
N GLU A 99 -8.41 15.23 21.26
CA GLU A 99 -8.84 16.63 21.23
C GLU A 99 -7.69 17.56 20.83
N LEU A 100 -6.48 17.32 21.33
CA LEU A 100 -5.29 18.05 20.88
C LEU A 100 -5.04 17.85 19.38
N LEU A 101 -5.15 16.62 18.87
CA LEU A 101 -5.02 16.32 17.45
C LEU A 101 -6.05 17.09 16.63
N ARG A 102 -7.31 17.16 17.09
CA ARG A 102 -8.37 17.95 16.43
C ARG A 102 -7.98 19.42 16.32
N LYS A 103 -7.43 20.03 17.38
CA LYS A 103 -6.94 21.42 17.37
C LYS A 103 -5.76 21.60 16.41
N VAL A 104 -4.81 20.66 16.38
CA VAL A 104 -3.69 20.69 15.43
C VAL A 104 -4.22 20.67 13.99
N VAL A 105 -5.07 19.71 13.64
CA VAL A 105 -5.48 19.53 12.23
C VAL A 105 -6.50 20.55 11.73
N LYS A 106 -7.35 21.10 12.62
CA LYS A 106 -8.35 22.11 12.26
C LYS A 106 -7.80 23.53 12.35
N ASP A 107 -7.14 23.85 13.47
CA ASP A 107 -6.78 25.21 13.83
C ASP A 107 -5.28 25.49 13.66
N ASP A 108 -4.49 24.50 13.24
CA ASP A 108 -3.03 24.60 13.12
C ASP A 108 -2.36 25.03 14.45
N ALA A 109 -2.94 24.59 15.57
CA ALA A 109 -2.47 24.94 16.91
C ALA A 109 -1.17 24.20 17.29
N ASP A 110 -0.22 24.89 17.92
CA ASP A 110 0.91 24.23 18.60
C ASP A 110 0.51 23.91 20.05
N VAL A 111 0.30 22.63 20.32
CA VAL A 111 -0.20 22.10 21.60
C VAL A 111 0.81 21.15 22.27
N GLY A 112 2.01 21.02 21.70
CA GLY A 112 2.98 19.99 22.10
C GLY A 112 3.87 20.36 23.28
N ARG A 113 3.77 21.59 23.80
CA ARG A 113 4.70 22.11 24.83
C ARG A 113 4.55 21.40 26.18
N ASP A 114 3.33 21.03 26.54
CA ASP A 114 3.03 20.38 27.82
C ASP A 114 3.10 18.85 27.75
N LEU A 115 3.39 18.30 26.57
CA LEU A 115 3.51 16.87 26.34
C LEU A 115 4.96 16.40 26.53
N SER A 116 5.12 15.20 27.09
CA SER A 116 6.40 14.50 27.07
C SER A 116 6.83 14.17 25.63
N GLU A 117 8.13 13.97 25.41
CA GLU A 117 8.70 13.86 24.07
C GLU A 117 8.06 12.77 23.20
N ASN A 118 7.74 11.60 23.80
CA ASN A 118 7.11 10.49 23.11
C ASN A 118 5.64 10.76 22.77
N ARG A 119 4.90 11.45 23.66
CA ARG A 119 3.51 11.87 23.41
C ARG A 119 3.44 12.97 22.35
N ARG A 120 4.34 13.95 22.40
CA ARG A 120 4.50 14.98 21.36
C ARG A 120 4.83 14.35 20.01
N ALA A 121 5.74 13.38 19.99
CA ALA A 121 6.12 12.68 18.77
C ALA A 121 4.91 11.99 18.13
N ILE A 122 4.15 11.17 18.87
CA ILE A 122 3.02 10.45 18.28
C ILE A 122 1.88 11.37 17.85
N LEU A 123 1.63 12.46 18.59
CA LEU A 123 0.61 13.44 18.24
C LEU A 123 0.90 14.09 16.87
N TYR A 124 2.09 14.67 16.70
CA TYR A 124 2.42 15.36 15.45
C TYR A 124 2.70 14.38 14.30
N ASP A 125 3.16 13.17 14.58
CA ASP A 125 3.32 12.14 13.56
C ASP A 125 1.96 11.61 13.08
N ALA A 126 0.95 11.53 13.96
CA ALA A 126 -0.44 11.27 13.58
C ALA A 126 -1.04 12.45 12.79
N ALA A 127 -0.72 13.70 13.15
CA ALA A 127 -1.18 14.89 12.42
C ALA A 127 -0.61 14.95 11.00
N ILE A 128 0.66 14.58 10.81
CA ILE A 128 1.29 14.45 9.49
C ILE A 128 0.56 13.38 8.67
N ASP A 129 0.34 12.20 9.23
CA ASP A 129 -0.34 11.12 8.52
C ASP A 129 -1.79 11.49 8.18
N TYR A 130 -2.49 12.18 9.08
CA TYR A 130 -3.83 12.71 8.82
C TYR A 130 -3.85 13.68 7.63
N LEU A 131 -2.93 14.65 7.62
CA LEU A 131 -2.82 15.63 6.54
C LEU A 131 -2.65 14.94 5.18
N LEU A 132 -1.74 13.97 5.13
CA LEU A 132 -1.46 13.22 3.92
C LEU A 132 -2.60 12.28 3.52
N VAL A 133 -3.29 11.63 4.48
CA VAL A 133 -4.52 10.85 4.22
C VAL A 133 -5.58 11.74 3.59
N LYS A 134 -5.87 12.90 4.20
CA LYS A 134 -6.86 13.85 3.68
C LYS A 134 -6.53 14.25 2.24
N LYS A 135 -5.28 14.59 1.96
CA LYS A 135 -4.84 15.02 0.63
C LYS A 135 -4.85 13.90 -0.39
N SER A 136 -4.56 12.66 0.03
CA SER A 136 -4.68 11.47 -0.83
C SER A 136 -6.11 11.18 -1.28
N MET A 137 -7.11 11.51 -0.44
CA MET A 137 -8.54 11.38 -0.79
C MET A 137 -9.06 12.51 -1.68
N GLU A 138 -8.34 13.64 -1.74
CA GLU A 138 -8.66 14.78 -2.60
C GLU A 138 -8.02 14.59 -4.00
N LYS A 139 -6.95 15.35 -4.30
CA LYS A 139 -6.23 15.31 -5.58
C LYS A 139 -4.80 14.77 -5.47
N GLY A 140 -4.36 14.41 -4.26
CA GLY A 140 -2.99 13.91 -3.99
C GLY A 140 -1.88 14.97 -4.06
N ILE A 141 -2.21 16.25 -4.27
CA ILE A 141 -1.23 17.34 -4.36
C ILE A 141 -1.25 18.15 -3.06
N LEU A 142 -0.07 18.35 -2.47
CA LEU A 142 0.12 19.28 -1.34
C LEU A 142 0.29 20.69 -1.89
N ASP A 143 -0.62 21.60 -1.52
CA ASP A 143 -0.45 23.02 -1.78
C ASP A 143 0.61 23.63 -0.83
N GLU A 144 0.98 24.90 -1.03
CA GLU A 144 2.01 25.53 -0.20
C GLU A 144 1.64 25.58 1.29
N LYS A 145 0.36 25.77 1.63
CA LYS A 145 -0.09 25.77 3.03
C LYS A 145 0.02 24.38 3.65
N ASP A 146 -0.28 23.33 2.87
CA ASP A 146 -0.10 21.96 3.33
C ASP A 146 1.37 21.64 3.58
N LYS A 147 2.27 22.10 2.70
CA LYS A 147 3.72 21.92 2.87
C LYS A 147 4.22 22.65 4.11
N GLU A 148 3.80 23.89 4.33
CA GLU A 148 4.12 24.66 5.55
C GLU A 148 3.69 23.90 6.81
N ARG A 149 2.44 23.41 6.83
CA ARG A 149 1.93 22.57 7.93
C ARG A 149 2.73 21.31 8.12
N TYR A 150 3.04 20.60 7.04
CA TYR A 150 3.86 19.39 7.08
C TYR A 150 5.22 19.67 7.73
N TYR A 151 5.93 20.71 7.29
CA TYR A 151 7.24 21.07 7.85
C TYR A 151 7.14 21.52 9.30
N LYS A 152 6.12 22.30 9.65
CA LYS A 152 5.84 22.71 11.02
C LYS A 152 5.60 21.50 11.91
N TYR A 153 4.70 20.58 11.55
CA TYR A 153 4.42 19.38 12.34
C TYR A 153 5.65 18.47 12.42
N ASN A 154 6.42 18.35 11.34
CA ASN A 154 7.67 17.59 11.34
C ASN A 154 8.70 18.17 12.31
N SER A 155 8.78 19.49 12.41
CA SER A 155 9.61 20.19 13.40
C SER A 155 9.11 19.97 14.83
N LEU A 156 7.81 20.16 15.07
CA LEU A 156 7.19 20.00 16.40
C LEU A 156 7.22 18.54 16.90
N ARG A 157 7.18 17.57 15.99
CA ARG A 157 7.32 16.14 16.30
C ARG A 157 8.65 15.85 17.00
N GLY A 158 9.73 16.47 16.56
CA GLY A 158 11.10 16.12 16.99
C GLY A 158 11.53 14.73 16.48
N ASP A 159 12.36 14.05 17.26
CA ASP A 159 12.94 12.74 16.91
C ASP A 159 11.86 11.64 16.81
N PRO A 160 11.66 11.02 15.62
CA PRO A 160 10.77 9.87 15.46
C PRO A 160 11.15 8.65 16.31
N GLY A 161 12.41 8.53 16.72
CA GLY A 161 12.88 7.47 17.63
C GLY A 161 12.16 7.46 18.98
N ASN A 162 11.59 8.60 19.40
CA ASN A 162 10.79 8.70 20.62
C ASN A 162 9.49 7.88 20.59
N LEU A 163 9.00 7.50 19.40
CA LEU A 163 7.84 6.61 19.28
C LEU A 163 8.12 5.22 19.88
N LEU A 164 9.37 4.75 19.77
CA LEU A 164 9.79 3.45 20.33
C LEU A 164 9.81 3.45 21.88
N LYS A 165 9.74 4.62 22.51
CA LYS A 165 9.66 4.79 23.97
C LYS A 165 8.22 4.72 24.48
N LEU A 166 7.22 4.57 23.61
CA LEU A 166 5.83 4.40 24.02
C LEU A 166 5.58 2.94 24.42
N ASN A 167 4.88 2.76 25.54
CA ASN A 167 4.52 1.45 26.04
C ASN A 167 3.69 0.68 25.01
N GLY A 168 4.16 -0.51 24.62
CA GLY A 168 3.47 -1.37 23.67
C GLY A 168 3.45 -0.85 22.23
N TYR A 169 4.28 0.14 21.87
CA TYR A 169 4.33 0.64 20.49
C TYR A 169 4.78 -0.46 19.53
N TYR A 170 4.00 -0.65 18.46
CA TYR A 170 4.27 -1.59 17.40
C TYR A 170 4.06 -0.92 16.05
N PHE A 171 4.86 -1.29 15.05
CA PHE A 171 4.62 -0.86 13.67
C PHE A 171 3.34 -1.53 13.12
N PRO A 172 2.58 -0.87 12.22
CA PRO A 172 1.33 -1.43 11.71
C PRO A 172 1.48 -2.88 11.22
N PRO A 173 0.47 -3.75 11.45
CA PRO A 173 0.59 -5.18 11.20
C PRO A 173 0.97 -5.48 9.74
N THR A 174 1.84 -6.46 9.56
CA THR A 174 2.21 -6.98 8.23
C THR A 174 1.11 -7.82 7.60
N ALA A 175 -0.03 -8.02 8.28
CA ALA A 175 -1.16 -8.77 7.75
C ALA A 175 -1.68 -8.20 6.43
N SER A 176 -1.51 -6.90 6.17
CA SER A 176 -1.84 -6.27 4.88
C SER A 176 -0.71 -6.36 3.83
N ASN A 177 0.33 -7.15 4.07
CA ASN A 177 1.41 -7.34 3.10
C ASN A 177 0.90 -8.10 1.87
N PRO A 178 0.88 -7.49 0.67
CA PRO A 178 0.29 -8.10 -0.52
C PRO A 178 0.89 -9.46 -0.90
N LEU A 179 2.09 -9.77 -0.42
CA LEU A 179 2.70 -11.09 -0.59
C LEU A 179 1.95 -12.22 0.14
N LEU A 180 1.18 -11.89 1.18
CA LEU A 180 0.33 -12.83 1.91
C LEU A 180 -1.05 -13.01 1.27
N GLY A 181 -1.36 -12.21 0.24
CA GLY A 181 -2.66 -12.25 -0.44
C GLY A 181 -2.89 -13.58 -1.13
N HIS A 182 -4.14 -14.05 -1.15
CA HIS A 182 -4.53 -15.15 -2.03
C HIS A 182 -4.45 -14.72 -3.51
N ASP A 183 -4.54 -15.69 -4.41
CA ASP A 183 -4.57 -15.42 -5.85
C ASP A 183 -5.92 -14.83 -6.27
N PRO A 184 -5.96 -13.97 -7.30
CA PRO A 184 -7.12 -13.13 -7.55
C PRO A 184 -8.27 -13.82 -8.28
N SER A 185 -7.98 -14.94 -8.94
CA SER A 185 -8.97 -15.69 -9.70
C SER A 185 -9.40 -16.92 -8.92
N GLN A 186 -10.70 -17.22 -8.96
CA GLN A 186 -11.30 -18.37 -8.28
C GLN A 186 -12.17 -19.16 -9.26
N VAL A 187 -12.10 -20.48 -9.17
CA VAL A 187 -13.04 -21.41 -9.79
C VAL A 187 -13.75 -22.15 -8.66
N MET A 188 -15.09 -22.12 -8.68
CA MET A 188 -15.92 -22.79 -7.69
C MET A 188 -16.83 -23.81 -8.37
N VAL A 189 -16.91 -24.99 -7.75
CA VAL A 189 -17.87 -26.04 -8.11
C VAL A 189 -18.65 -26.38 -6.84
N SER A 190 -19.97 -26.26 -6.90
CA SER A 190 -20.86 -26.54 -5.78
C SER A 190 -22.03 -27.41 -6.22
N ALA A 191 -22.64 -28.10 -5.26
CA ALA A 191 -23.86 -28.87 -5.46
C ALA A 191 -24.71 -28.74 -4.20
N GLY A 192 -26.03 -28.75 -4.37
CA GLY A 192 -26.96 -28.52 -3.27
C GLY A 192 -28.39 -28.93 -3.61
N ASN A 193 -29.30 -28.68 -2.67
CA ASN A 193 -30.72 -28.91 -2.84
C ASN A 193 -31.50 -27.67 -2.40
N SER A 194 -32.54 -27.32 -3.14
CA SER A 194 -33.37 -26.13 -2.91
C SER A 194 -34.85 -26.52 -2.91
N SER A 195 -35.76 -25.57 -2.66
CA SER A 195 -37.20 -25.79 -2.84
C SER A 195 -37.58 -26.19 -4.28
N ASN A 196 -36.69 -25.94 -5.26
CA ASN A 196 -36.87 -26.29 -6.66
C ASN A 196 -36.16 -27.59 -7.06
N GLY A 197 -35.56 -28.32 -6.10
CA GLY A 197 -34.84 -29.56 -6.32
C GLY A 197 -33.31 -29.43 -6.26
N ALA A 198 -32.65 -30.55 -6.59
CA ALA A 198 -31.19 -30.66 -6.59
C ALA A 198 -30.56 -29.82 -7.70
N PHE A 199 -29.44 -29.18 -7.40
CA PHE A 199 -28.70 -28.35 -8.35
C PHE A 199 -27.20 -28.58 -8.23
N GLY A 200 -26.51 -28.29 -9.33
CA GLY A 200 -25.06 -28.08 -9.38
C GLY A 200 -24.78 -26.68 -9.91
N GLU A 201 -23.71 -26.07 -9.43
CA GLU A 201 -23.29 -24.74 -9.84
C GLU A 201 -21.79 -24.74 -10.14
N PHE A 202 -21.44 -24.02 -11.20
CA PHE A 202 -20.08 -23.70 -11.58
C PHE A 202 -19.97 -22.18 -11.64
N ALA A 203 -19.00 -21.62 -10.92
CA ALA A 203 -18.72 -20.20 -10.94
C ALA A 203 -17.25 -19.95 -11.27
N PHE A 204 -17.00 -18.96 -12.13
CA PHE A 204 -15.66 -18.47 -12.42
C PHE A 204 -15.59 -16.99 -12.08
N ARG A 205 -14.60 -16.63 -11.27
CA ARG A 205 -14.32 -15.26 -10.87
C ARG A 205 -12.93 -14.89 -11.36
N PRO A 206 -12.79 -14.11 -12.44
CA PRO A 206 -11.49 -13.79 -13.01
C PRO A 206 -10.72 -12.75 -12.19
N VAL A 207 -11.43 -11.75 -11.65
CA VAL A 207 -10.86 -10.60 -10.93
C VAL A 207 -11.88 -10.09 -9.92
N LEU A 208 -11.37 -9.36 -8.93
CA LEU A 208 -12.10 -8.69 -7.85
C LEU A 208 -12.52 -9.62 -6.74
N ARG A 209 -12.32 -9.10 -5.53
CA ARG A 209 -12.59 -9.78 -4.29
C ARG A 209 -14.06 -9.68 -3.94
N ASP A 210 -14.52 -10.64 -3.16
CA ASP A 210 -15.77 -10.50 -2.42
C ASP A 210 -15.52 -10.57 -0.90
N PHE A 211 -16.59 -10.46 -0.13
CA PHE A 211 -16.51 -10.52 1.32
C PHE A 211 -16.25 -11.94 1.86
N THR A 212 -16.23 -12.97 1.01
CA THR A 212 -15.91 -14.35 1.44
C THR A 212 -14.41 -14.64 1.36
N ASP A 213 -13.65 -13.77 0.70
CA ASP A 213 -12.22 -13.91 0.54
C ASP A 213 -11.44 -13.65 1.85
N SER A 214 -10.40 -14.46 2.07
CA SER A 214 -9.52 -14.31 3.23
C SER A 214 -8.84 -12.94 3.29
N TYR A 215 -8.78 -12.35 4.48
CA TYR A 215 -8.24 -11.00 4.66
C TYR A 215 -6.70 -10.82 4.51
N PRO A 216 -5.82 -11.78 4.87
CA PRO A 216 -4.37 -11.60 4.75
C PRO A 216 -3.93 -11.13 3.36
N GLY A 217 -3.07 -10.12 3.33
CA GLY A 217 -2.56 -9.45 2.14
C GLY A 217 -3.36 -8.26 1.62
N TYR A 218 -4.44 -7.89 2.30
CA TYR A 218 -5.34 -6.81 1.86
C TYR A 218 -5.59 -5.79 2.97
N SER A 219 -6.48 -4.81 2.75
CA SER A 219 -6.91 -3.82 3.78
C SER A 219 -8.00 -4.38 4.70
N PRO A 220 -7.92 -4.16 6.04
CA PRO A 220 -8.78 -4.84 7.01
C PRO A 220 -10.24 -4.46 6.85
N TYR A 221 -11.14 -5.30 7.37
CA TYR A 221 -12.59 -5.10 7.39
C TYR A 221 -13.30 -5.27 6.04
N ASN A 222 -12.68 -5.98 5.10
CA ASN A 222 -13.23 -6.32 3.79
C ASN A 222 -13.69 -7.80 3.69
N GLN A 223 -13.98 -8.46 4.82
CA GLN A 223 -14.49 -9.84 4.86
C GLN A 223 -15.68 -9.97 5.80
N LEU A 224 -16.58 -10.91 5.51
CA LEU A 224 -17.60 -11.39 6.44
C LEU A 224 -16.95 -12.37 7.43
N PHE A 225 -17.35 -12.26 8.69
CA PHE A 225 -17.02 -13.23 9.72
C PHE A 225 -18.28 -14.08 9.96
N PHE A 226 -18.17 -15.40 9.79
CA PHE A 226 -19.22 -16.37 10.12
C PHE A 226 -18.89 -17.09 11.42
#